data_AF-A0A5R9IDC6-F1
#
_entry.id   AF-A0A5R9IDC6-F1
#
_cell.length_a   1.000
_cell.length_b   1.000
_cell.length_c   1.000
_cell.angle_alpha   90.00
_cell.angle_beta   90.00
_cell.angle_gamma   90.00
#
_symmetry.space_group_name_H-M   'P 1'
#
loop_
_entity.id
_entity.type
_entity.pdbx_description
1 polymer ?
#
loop_
_entity_poly.entity_id
_entity_poly.type
_entity_poly.pdbx_seq_one_letter_code
_entity_poly.pdbx_strand_id
1 'polypeptide(L)'
;MNVKSFLKDRFFVLLVLIIVATSLGIVRTMNSKVESYSGKISYLSCKQTRKSETKFNFSIQLEDSKTFTNTLETSCNVIDSLSVGEQVSIDVYGSWLQQINYNGQRIFSFNKTERARKDIFAFMVIALLLSIGGLIFKVYSRVKNLKKIELC
;
A
#
# COMPACT_ATOMS: atom_id res chain seq x y z
N MET A 1 -10.56 -39.56 -12.00
CA MET A 1 -9.66 -38.48 -11.56
C MET A 1 -10.11 -37.97 -10.19
N ASN A 2 -9.24 -38.02 -9.18
CA ASN A 2 -9.62 -37.82 -7.79
C ASN A 2 -9.67 -36.32 -7.44
N VAL A 3 -10.86 -35.78 -7.19
CA VAL A 3 -11.14 -34.34 -6.96
C VAL A 3 -10.23 -33.72 -5.88
N LYS A 4 -9.86 -34.51 -4.86
CA LYS A 4 -8.95 -34.09 -3.79
C LYS A 4 -7.52 -33.80 -4.26
N SER A 5 -7.01 -34.51 -5.28
CA SER A 5 -5.67 -34.27 -5.81
C SER A 5 -5.64 -32.97 -6.63
N PHE A 6 -6.67 -32.74 -7.44
CA PHE A 6 -6.77 -31.57 -8.31
C PHE A 6 -6.90 -30.25 -7.50
N LEU A 7 -7.67 -30.27 -6.41
CA LEU A 7 -7.80 -29.13 -5.49
C LEU A 7 -6.50 -28.83 -4.72
N LYS A 8 -5.70 -29.85 -4.41
CA LYS A 8 -4.47 -29.72 -3.60
C LYS A 8 -3.33 -29.02 -4.34
N ASP A 9 -3.26 -29.20 -5.66
CA ASP A 9 -2.26 -28.58 -6.54
C ASP A 9 -2.62 -27.13 -6.87
N ARG A 10 -3.90 -26.83 -7.14
CA ARG A 10 -4.36 -25.44 -7.33
C ARG A 10 -4.11 -24.57 -6.09
N PHE A 11 -4.28 -25.12 -4.88
CA PHE A 11 -3.99 -24.38 -3.65
C PHE A 11 -2.49 -24.15 -3.43
N PHE A 12 -1.63 -25.05 -3.90
CA PHE A 12 -0.17 -24.85 -3.83
C PHE A 12 0.30 -23.75 -4.78
N VAL A 13 -0.20 -23.76 -6.02
CA VAL A 13 0.07 -22.71 -7.01
C VAL A 13 -0.40 -21.35 -6.50
N LEU A 14 -1.60 -21.27 -5.93
CA LEU A 14 -2.13 -20.04 -5.34
C LEU A 14 -1.20 -19.46 -4.25
N LEU A 15 -0.71 -20.34 -3.37
CA LEU A 15 0.12 -19.93 -2.23
C LEU A 15 1.50 -19.43 -2.68
N VAL A 16 2.10 -20.07 -3.68
CA VAL A 16 3.34 -19.58 -4.32
C VAL A 16 3.11 -18.23 -5.00
N LEU A 17 1.99 -18.04 -5.71
CA LEU A 17 1.66 -16.77 -6.34
C LEU A 17 1.50 -15.63 -5.32
N ILE A 18 0.86 -15.91 -4.17
CA ILE A 18 0.73 -14.93 -3.07
C ILE A 18 2.11 -14.53 -2.53
N ILE A 19 3.02 -15.48 -2.32
CA ILE A 19 4.38 -15.20 -1.83
C ILE A 19 5.14 -14.31 -2.83
N VAL A 20 5.09 -14.64 -4.12
CA VAL A 20 5.77 -13.85 -5.17
C VAL A 20 5.19 -12.43 -5.21
N ALA A 21 3.86 -12.29 -5.25
CA ALA A 21 3.19 -10.99 -5.29
C ALA A 21 3.50 -10.11 -4.07
N THR A 22 3.46 -10.69 -2.86
CA THR A 22 3.77 -9.96 -1.61
C THR A 22 5.24 -9.54 -1.56
N SER A 23 6.17 -10.40 -1.98
CA SER A 23 7.60 -10.09 -2.05
C SER A 23 7.88 -8.93 -3.02
N LEU A 24 7.26 -8.94 -4.20
CA LEU A 24 7.33 -7.84 -5.17
C LEU A 24 6.78 -6.53 -4.59
N GLY A 25 5.67 -6.59 -3.84
CA GLY A 25 5.09 -5.44 -3.15
C GLY A 25 6.05 -4.83 -2.12
N ILE A 26 6.70 -5.67 -1.31
CA ILE A 26 7.68 -5.25 -0.29
C ILE A 26 8.89 -4.58 -0.96
N VAL A 27 9.47 -5.19 -2.00
CA VAL A 27 10.65 -4.63 -2.70
C VAL A 27 10.33 -3.27 -3.34
N ARG A 28 9.18 -3.14 -4.01
CA ARG A 28 8.74 -1.86 -4.57
C ARG A 28 8.52 -0.80 -3.50
N THR A 29 8.01 -1.20 -2.35
CA THR A 29 7.86 -0.29 -1.22
C THR A 29 9.24 0.10 -0.69
N MET A 30 10.20 -0.79 -0.50
CA MET A 30 11.52 -0.40 0.01
C MET A 30 12.31 0.49 -0.95
N ASN A 31 12.14 0.32 -2.27
CA ASN A 31 12.85 1.11 -3.29
C ASN A 31 12.15 2.40 -3.72
N SER A 32 10.93 2.67 -3.26
CA SER A 32 10.26 3.93 -3.60
C SER A 32 10.98 5.08 -2.90
N LYS A 33 11.56 5.98 -3.69
CA LYS A 33 12.08 7.25 -3.21
C LYS A 33 10.94 8.26 -3.15
N VAL A 34 11.09 9.28 -2.30
CA VAL A 34 10.20 10.44 -2.35
C VAL A 34 10.54 11.20 -3.62
N GLU A 35 9.55 11.35 -4.50
CA GLU A 35 9.64 12.14 -5.72
C GLU A 35 8.91 13.47 -5.49
N SER A 36 9.41 14.56 -6.06
CA SER A 36 8.81 15.89 -5.92
C SER A 36 8.36 16.40 -7.28
N TYR A 37 7.12 16.84 -7.38
CA TYR A 37 6.49 17.33 -8.61
C TYR A 37 6.03 18.76 -8.39
N SER A 38 6.51 19.69 -9.21
CA SER A 38 6.08 21.10 -9.15
C SER A 38 5.17 21.41 -10.34
N GLY A 39 4.08 22.12 -10.10
CA GLY A 39 3.14 22.50 -11.14
C GLY A 39 1.99 23.34 -10.62
N LYS A 40 1.12 23.76 -11.54
CA LYS A 40 -0.14 24.43 -11.20
C LYS A 40 -1.21 23.42 -10.88
N ILE A 41 -2.00 23.72 -9.85
CA ILE A 41 -3.15 22.89 -9.45
C ILE A 41 -4.22 22.96 -10.55
N SER A 42 -4.57 21.83 -11.15
CA SER A 42 -5.72 21.72 -12.07
C SER A 42 -6.98 21.21 -11.39
N TYR A 43 -6.83 20.42 -10.32
CA TYR A 43 -7.95 19.91 -9.52
C TYR A 43 -7.51 19.70 -8.06
N LEU A 44 -8.40 20.03 -7.13
CA LEU A 44 -8.20 19.84 -5.71
C LEU A 44 -9.52 19.39 -5.05
N SER A 45 -9.45 18.36 -4.23
CA SER A 45 -10.62 17.85 -3.49
C SER A 45 -10.20 17.30 -2.14
N CYS A 46 -11.02 17.59 -1.13
CA CYS A 46 -10.98 16.93 0.16
C CYS A 46 -12.37 16.45 0.55
N LYS A 47 -12.47 15.20 0.98
CA LYS A 47 -13.73 14.59 1.44
C LYS A 47 -13.49 13.81 2.72
N GLN A 48 -14.29 14.07 3.75
CA GLN A 48 -14.28 13.24 4.95
C GLN A 48 -14.77 11.82 4.60
N THR A 49 -14.04 10.80 5.03
CA THR A 49 -14.36 9.40 4.67
C THR A 49 -15.69 8.96 5.27
N ARG A 50 -15.95 9.31 6.54
CA ARG A 50 -17.26 9.16 7.23
C ARG A 50 -17.43 10.24 8.29
N LYS A 51 -18.67 10.62 8.61
CA LYS A 51 -18.99 11.69 9.60
C LYS A 51 -18.38 11.49 11.00
N SER A 52 -18.11 10.25 11.41
CA SER A 52 -17.52 9.92 12.71
C SER A 52 -16.00 9.65 12.67
N GLU A 53 -15.38 9.72 11.50
CA GLU A 53 -13.97 9.38 11.32
C GLU A 53 -13.12 10.66 11.24
N THR A 54 -11.93 10.62 11.86
CA THR A 54 -10.91 11.68 11.79
C THR A 54 -10.12 11.66 10.48
N LYS A 55 -10.53 10.83 9.51
CA LYS A 55 -9.84 10.56 8.25
C LYS A 55 -10.50 11.27 7.08
N PHE A 56 -9.67 11.87 6.23
CA PHE A 56 -10.09 12.66 5.09
C PHE A 56 -9.30 12.23 3.85
N ASN A 57 -10.00 12.07 2.73
CA ASN A 57 -9.44 11.74 1.43
C ASN A 57 -9.07 13.04 0.71
N PHE A 58 -7.78 13.22 0.46
CA PHE A 58 -7.24 14.32 -0.32
C PHE A 58 -6.92 13.84 -1.74
N SER A 59 -7.24 14.67 -2.72
CA SER A 59 -6.93 14.44 -4.13
C SER A 59 -6.49 15.75 -4.76
N ILE A 60 -5.33 15.74 -5.40
CA ILE A 60 -4.77 16.90 -6.09
C ILE A 60 -4.24 16.46 -7.45
N GLN A 61 -4.49 17.26 -8.48
CA GLN A 61 -3.98 17.06 -9.83
C GLN A 61 -3.23 18.33 -10.26
N LEU A 62 -2.11 18.14 -10.96
CA LEU A 62 -1.39 19.22 -11.61
C LEU A 62 -1.74 19.26 -13.11
N GLU A 63 -1.64 20.43 -13.76
CA GLU A 63 -2.03 20.62 -15.18
C GLU A 63 -1.44 19.57 -16.14
N ASP A 64 -0.15 19.23 -15.99
CA ASP A 64 0.54 18.25 -16.84
C ASP A 64 0.87 16.95 -16.11
N SER A 65 0.12 16.61 -15.06
CA SER A 65 0.45 15.45 -14.23
C SER A 65 -0.72 14.54 -13.91
N LYS A 66 -0.37 13.41 -13.31
CA LYS A 66 -1.27 12.41 -12.73
C LYS A 66 -1.93 12.96 -11.46
N THR A 67 -3.09 12.43 -11.13
CA THR A 67 -3.76 12.74 -9.86
C THR A 67 -3.05 12.02 -8.72
N PHE A 68 -2.76 12.75 -7.65
CA PHE A 68 -2.18 12.24 -6.42
C PHE A 68 -3.24 12.21 -5.32
N THR A 69 -3.34 11.07 -4.64
CA THR A 69 -4.38 10.86 -3.63
C THR A 69 -3.79 10.27 -2.36
N ASN A 70 -4.32 10.67 -1.20
CA ASN A 70 -4.04 9.98 0.05
C ASN A 70 -5.16 10.23 1.08
N THR A 71 -5.31 9.30 2.02
CA THR A 71 -6.21 9.43 3.17
C THR A 71 -5.40 9.81 4.41
N LEU A 72 -5.64 11.00 4.95
CA LEU A 72 -4.89 11.56 6.07
C LEU A 72 -5.80 11.87 7.25
N GLU A 73 -5.26 11.80 8.46
CA GLU A 73 -5.94 12.22 9.70
C GLU A 73 -5.81 13.73 9.92
N THR A 74 -6.21 14.51 8.91
CA THR A 74 -6.09 15.97 8.88
C THR A 74 -7.34 16.55 8.23
N SER A 75 -7.93 17.59 8.83
CA SER A 75 -9.15 18.23 8.31
C SER A 75 -8.93 18.86 6.94
N CYS A 76 -9.99 18.98 6.13
CA CYS A 76 -9.95 19.68 4.84
C CYS A 76 -9.50 21.14 4.96
N ASN A 77 -9.69 21.77 6.12
CA ASN A 77 -9.36 23.18 6.31
C ASN A 77 -7.89 23.51 6.03
N VAL A 78 -6.98 22.53 6.08
CA VAL A 78 -5.56 22.76 5.79
C VAL A 78 -5.29 23.08 4.32
N ILE A 79 -6.20 22.73 3.41
CA ILE A 79 -6.07 23.03 1.98
C ILE A 79 -6.99 24.18 1.55
N ASP A 80 -7.73 24.82 2.46
CA ASP A 80 -8.64 25.93 2.12
C ASP A 80 -7.89 27.13 1.53
N SER A 81 -6.62 27.28 1.88
CA SER A 81 -5.75 28.33 1.34
C SER A 81 -5.24 28.03 -0.07
N LEU A 82 -5.49 26.84 -0.61
CA LEU A 82 -5.02 26.43 -1.93
C LEU A 82 -6.15 26.57 -2.95
N SER A 83 -5.83 27.18 -4.09
CA SER A 83 -6.76 27.39 -5.20
C SER A 83 -6.27 26.76 -6.50
N VAL A 84 -7.22 26.40 -7.36
CA VAL A 84 -6.92 25.95 -8.72
C VAL A 84 -6.18 27.06 -9.47
N GLY A 85 -5.13 26.71 -10.20
CA GLY A 85 -4.23 27.61 -10.92
C GLY A 85 -2.99 28.04 -10.13
N GLU A 86 -2.94 27.80 -8.82
CA GLU A 86 -1.80 28.16 -7.99
C GLU A 86 -0.62 27.19 -8.20
N GLN A 87 0.60 27.73 -8.10
CA GLN A 87 1.83 26.95 -8.17
C GLN A 87 2.09 26.27 -6.82
N VAL A 88 2.26 24.95 -6.85
CA VAL A 88 2.65 24.15 -5.68
C VAL A 88 3.75 23.17 -6.03
N SER A 89 4.45 22.69 -5.01
CA SER A 89 5.29 21.49 -5.11
C SER A 89 4.68 20.37 -4.26
N ILE A 90 4.61 19.18 -4.82
CA ILE A 90 4.00 18.02 -4.21
C ILE A 90 5.07 16.95 -4.03
N ASP A 91 5.31 16.56 -2.78
CA ASP A 91 6.13 15.39 -2.51
C ASP A 91 5.23 14.15 -2.46
N VAL A 92 5.64 13.12 -3.19
CA VAL A 92 4.89 11.87 -3.32
C VAL A 92 5.80 10.69 -3.07
N TYR A 93 5.19 9.62 -2.62
CA TYR A 93 5.84 8.34 -2.43
C TYR A 93 5.18 7.32 -3.34
N GLY A 94 5.82 7.01 -4.47
CA GLY A 94 5.17 6.28 -5.56
C GLY A 94 3.99 7.07 -6.13
N SER A 95 2.76 6.62 -5.88
CA SER A 95 1.53 7.34 -6.28
C SER A 95 0.82 8.08 -5.13
N TRP A 96 1.38 8.03 -3.91
CA TRP A 96 0.70 8.47 -2.70
C TRP A 96 1.14 9.88 -2.35
N LEU A 97 0.17 10.78 -2.18
CA LEU A 97 0.40 12.17 -1.75
C LEU A 97 1.01 12.18 -0.33
N GLN A 98 2.21 12.75 -0.17
CA GLN A 98 2.87 12.86 1.14
C GLN A 98 2.82 14.29 1.66
N GLN A 99 3.19 15.25 0.82
CA GLN A 99 3.28 16.66 1.21
C GLN A 99 2.81 17.56 0.08
N ILE A 100 2.18 18.68 0.45
CA ILE A 100 2.03 19.84 -0.43
C ILE A 100 2.85 20.97 0.17
N ASN A 101 3.72 21.55 -0.63
CA ASN A 101 4.52 22.72 -0.33
C ASN A 101 3.95 23.90 -1.13
N TYR A 102 3.48 24.93 -0.42
CA TYR A 102 2.91 26.14 -1.01
C TYR A 102 3.56 27.35 -0.34
N ASN A 103 4.11 28.27 -1.14
CA ASN A 103 4.84 29.45 -0.66
C ASN A 103 5.93 29.14 0.39
N GLY A 104 6.65 28.02 0.21
CA GLY A 104 7.69 27.57 1.14
C GLY A 104 7.18 26.95 2.45
N GLN A 105 5.85 26.86 2.62
CA GLN A 105 5.24 26.24 3.79
C GLN A 105 4.72 24.83 3.48
N ARG A 106 4.85 23.96 4.48
CA ARG A 106 4.40 22.57 4.47
C ARG A 106 2.95 22.51 4.94
N ILE A 107 2.04 22.06 4.08
CA ILE A 107 0.60 22.01 4.39
C ILE A 107 0.24 20.83 5.29
N PHE A 108 0.92 19.67 5.13
CA PHE A 108 0.71 18.50 5.98
C PHE A 108 1.86 18.29 6.98
N SER A 109 1.52 17.76 8.16
CA SER A 109 2.53 17.32 9.13
C SER A 109 3.01 15.89 8.81
N PHE A 110 4.30 15.75 8.51
CA PHE A 110 4.96 14.52 8.05
C PHE A 110 4.79 13.31 9.00
N ASN A 111 4.51 13.55 10.28
CA ASN A 111 4.43 12.51 11.30
C ASN A 111 3.18 11.62 11.14
N LYS A 112 2.12 12.12 10.50
CA LYS A 112 0.88 11.36 10.27
C LYS A 112 0.95 10.48 9.01
N THR A 113 1.68 10.93 7.98
CA THR A 113 1.84 10.18 6.72
C THR A 113 2.77 8.96 6.87
N GLU A 114 3.77 9.02 7.74
CA GLU A 114 4.64 7.87 8.00
C GLU A 114 3.94 6.69 8.70
N ARG A 115 2.92 6.95 9.53
CA ARG A 115 2.21 5.86 10.24
C ARG A 115 1.46 4.94 9.28
N ALA A 116 0.74 5.51 8.30
CA ALA A 116 0.04 4.73 7.29
C ALA A 116 1.00 3.82 6.48
N ARG A 117 2.24 4.28 6.22
CA ARG A 117 3.28 3.49 5.55
C ARG A 117 3.72 2.30 6.40
N LYS A 118 3.91 2.50 7.70
CA LYS A 118 4.31 1.44 8.63
C LYS A 118 3.23 0.36 8.75
N ASP A 119 1.96 0.75 8.79
CA ASP A 119 0.85 -0.19 8.93
C ASP A 119 0.71 -1.12 7.71
N ILE A 120 0.82 -0.56 6.50
CA ILE A 120 0.73 -1.36 5.25
C ILE A 120 1.92 -2.30 5.11
N PHE A 121 3.13 -1.80 5.41
CA PHE A 121 4.32 -2.63 5.38
C PHE A 121 4.22 -3.77 6.40
N ALA A 122 3.77 -3.48 7.62
CA ALA A 122 3.56 -4.49 8.65
C ALA A 122 2.54 -5.56 8.21
N PHE A 123 1.42 -5.15 7.59
CA PHE A 123 0.44 -6.08 7.06
C PHE A 123 1.02 -6.99 5.96
N MET A 124 1.79 -6.43 5.02
CA MET A 124 2.46 -7.22 3.98
C MET A 124 3.44 -8.25 4.56
N VAL A 125 4.23 -7.86 5.57
CA VAL A 125 5.18 -8.76 6.24
C VAL A 125 4.46 -9.89 6.97
N ILE A 126 3.38 -9.58 7.70
CA ILE A 126 2.58 -10.60 8.41
C ILE A 126 1.97 -11.60 7.41
N ALA A 127 1.40 -11.12 6.30
CA ALA A 127 0.84 -11.97 5.26
C ALA A 127 1.90 -12.91 4.65
N LEU A 128 3.13 -12.41 4.45
CA LEU A 128 4.25 -13.23 3.96
C LEU A 128 4.63 -14.33 4.97
N LEU A 129 4.74 -14.00 6.25
CA LEU A 129 5.07 -14.97 7.31
C LEU A 129 4.02 -16.08 7.41
N LEU A 130 2.73 -15.74 7.37
CA LEU A 130 1.64 -16.72 7.38
C LEU A 130 1.68 -17.63 6.14
N SER A 131 2.00 -17.06 4.98
CA SER A 131 2.14 -17.82 3.73
C SER A 131 3.31 -18.81 3.82
N ILE A 132 4.48 -18.37 4.26
CA ILE A 132 5.65 -19.24 4.45
C ILE A 132 5.34 -20.33 5.46
N GLY A 133 4.73 -20.00 6.61
CA GLY A 133 4.33 -20.97 7.63
C GLY A 133 3.39 -22.04 7.09
N GLY A 134 2.39 -21.65 6.29
CA GLY A 134 1.49 -22.58 5.62
C GLY A 134 2.20 -23.52 4.64
N LEU A 135 3.19 -23.00 3.90
CA LEU A 135 4.00 -23.79 2.97
C LEU A 135 4.86 -24.80 3.71
N ILE A 136 5.57 -24.38 4.77
CA ILE A 136 6.39 -25.26 5.61
C ILE A 136 5.57 -26.39 6.22
N PHE A 137 4.41 -26.08 6.81
CA PHE A 137 3.52 -27.10 7.38
C PHE A 137 3.08 -28.13 6.33
N LYS A 138 2.73 -27.67 5.12
CA LYS A 138 2.30 -28.55 4.03
C LYS A 138 3.45 -29.46 3.56
N VAL A 139 4.67 -28.93 3.41
CA VAL A 139 5.86 -29.73 3.07
C VAL A 139 6.14 -30.76 4.17
N TYR A 140 6.17 -30.34 5.44
CA TYR A 140 6.38 -31.23 6.58
C TYR A 140 5.35 -32.37 6.62
N SER A 141 4.06 -32.07 6.42
CA SER A 141 3.00 -33.08 6.38
C SER A 141 3.17 -34.08 5.23
N ARG A 142 3.67 -33.65 4.05
CA ARG A 142 3.95 -34.55 2.93
C ARG A 142 5.14 -35.46 3.26
N VAL A 143 6.23 -34.92 3.78
CA VAL A 143 7.43 -35.68 4.18
C VAL A 143 7.09 -36.71 5.27
N LYS A 144 6.31 -36.31 6.29
CA LYS A 144 5.87 -37.21 7.36
C LYS A 144 4.98 -38.36 6.82
N ASN A 145 4.09 -38.08 5.87
CA ASN A 145 3.24 -39.11 5.26
C ASN A 145 4.04 -40.05 4.36
N LEU A 146 5.08 -39.58 3.67
CA LEU A 146 5.96 -40.42 2.86
C LEU A 146 6.78 -41.40 3.72
N LYS A 147 7.38 -40.92 4.82
CA LYS A 147 8.09 -41.79 5.77
C LYS A 147 7.20 -42.88 6.39
N LYS A 148 5.90 -42.63 6.52
CA LYS A 148 4.95 -43.62 7.06
C LYS A 148 4.68 -44.77 6.09
N ILE A 149 4.87 -44.57 4.79
CA ILE A 149 4.65 -45.59 3.75
C ILE A 149 5.87 -46.51 3.60
N GLU A 150 7.09 -46.02 3.84
CA GLU A 150 8.32 -46.84 3.82
C GLU A 150 8.47 -47.78 5.03
N LEU A 151 7.61 -47.64 6.05
CA LEU A 151 7.63 -48.42 7.30
C LEU A 151 6.48 -49.45 7.40
N CYS A 152 5.73 -49.66 6.31
CA CYS A 152 4.71 -50.71 6.17
C CYS A 152 5.07 -51.64 5.02
#